data_AF-A0A928BLI8-F1
#
_entry.id   AF-A0A928BLI8-F1
#
_cell.length_a   1.000
_cell.length_b   1.000
_cell.length_c   1.000
_cell.angle_alpha   90.00
_cell.angle_beta   90.00
_cell.angle_gamma   90.00
#
_symmetry.space_group_name_H-M   'P 1'
#
loop_
_entity.id
_entity.type
_entity.pdbx_description
1 polymer ?
#
loop_
_entity_poly.entity_id
_entity_poly.type
_entity_poly.pdbx_seq_one_letter_code
_entity_poly.pdbx_strand_id
1 'polypeptide(L)'
;MAAGLAFSSCSKDNDGGSGSGILPPAVKPQTPADARYVITDMSSDIDFIELTKDMHYIVSESDSYMTKSDAEPRIVEGTYTIKDGVYYLEGWGTMVIRTVEEGVELDVTPIGATQAVTLTAEYEKPIITDNNAKKLCKSWMYKAFNVKMRIFLKKFDKDYTPQEMQQMPADIKAFMLSAVPAAMRPAIEEMDFGDITHSIDMEGFDMKRTFTTYGTVVGQNERRTEIDYWRWYDQKNGIIWIGHNLDRFENLGDKEVESIFAVSYRGTQLCLTLAGFDMQTMMGVQLPDILKNLLDASMDFSAAMIFDPAK
;
A
#
# COMPACT_ATOMS: atom_id res chain seq x y z
N MET A 1 15.39 43.59 24.05
CA MET A 1 16.43 42.55 24.09
C MET A 1 16.04 41.57 25.18
N ALA A 2 15.59 40.39 24.79
CA ALA A 2 15.24 39.32 25.72
C ALA A 2 16.51 38.61 26.20
N ALA A 3 16.59 38.41 27.51
CA ALA A 3 17.62 37.65 28.18
C ALA A 3 17.27 36.15 28.12
N GLY A 4 18.19 35.32 27.64
CA GLY A 4 18.16 33.88 27.82
C GLY A 4 18.83 33.50 29.13
N LEU A 5 18.19 32.62 29.90
CA LEU A 5 18.83 31.86 30.98
C LEU A 5 19.00 30.43 30.51
N ALA A 6 20.24 29.94 30.61
CA ALA A 6 20.66 28.59 30.33
C ALA A 6 20.29 27.64 31.47
N PHE A 7 20.18 26.35 31.15
CA PHE A 7 20.60 25.27 32.05
C PHE A 7 21.49 24.29 31.30
N SER A 8 22.63 23.99 31.92
CA SER A 8 23.68 23.06 31.51
C SER A 8 23.81 21.97 32.58
N SER A 9 24.11 20.73 32.16
CA SER A 9 24.94 19.73 32.88
C SER A 9 25.06 18.49 31.99
N CYS A 10 26.14 18.23 31.23
CA CYS A 10 27.52 17.81 31.57
C CYS A 10 27.71 16.34 31.99
N SER A 11 28.38 15.55 31.13
CA SER A 11 29.44 14.56 31.42
C SER A 11 29.70 13.75 30.12
N LYS A 12 30.88 13.59 29.51
CA LYS A 12 32.30 13.76 29.88
C LYS A 12 33.15 13.72 28.58
N ASP A 13 34.08 14.66 28.45
CA ASP A 13 35.44 14.66 27.87
C ASP A 13 35.85 13.59 26.82
N ASN A 14 36.12 13.99 25.56
CA ASN A 14 37.46 14.42 25.08
C ASN A 14 37.52 14.62 23.55
N ASP A 15 38.22 15.70 23.18
CA ASP A 15 38.96 15.99 21.95
C ASP A 15 38.24 16.12 20.58
N GLY A 16 37.99 17.38 20.23
CA GLY A 16 38.68 17.99 19.08
C GLY A 16 38.31 17.50 17.67
N GLY A 17 37.26 18.08 17.10
CA GLY A 17 37.04 18.04 15.66
C GLY A 17 35.92 18.99 15.25
N SER A 18 36.28 20.10 14.62
CA SER A 18 35.33 21.01 13.97
C SER A 18 34.67 20.31 12.77
N GLY A 19 33.64 19.51 13.04
CA GLY A 19 32.76 18.96 12.03
C GLY A 19 31.56 19.86 11.86
N SER A 20 31.60 20.78 10.89
CA SER A 20 30.39 21.32 10.30
C SER A 20 29.54 20.11 9.88
N GLY A 21 28.41 19.89 10.55
CA GLY A 21 27.50 18.80 10.24
C GLY A 21 26.85 19.09 8.90
N ILE A 22 27.57 18.79 7.82
CA ILE A 22 27.01 18.77 6.46
C ILE A 22 25.93 17.70 6.49
N LEU A 23 24.67 18.13 6.50
CA LEU A 23 23.55 17.24 6.17
C LEU A 23 23.89 16.58 4.83
N PRO A 24 23.89 15.24 4.73
CA PRO A 24 24.25 14.59 3.49
C PRO A 24 23.28 15.07 2.39
N PRO A 25 23.81 15.52 1.23
CA PRO A 25 22.99 16.07 0.16
C PRO A 25 21.89 15.07 -0.22
N ALA A 26 20.73 15.61 -0.61
CA ALA A 26 19.63 14.82 -1.14
C ALA A 26 20.17 13.86 -2.22
N VAL A 27 19.88 12.57 -2.06
CA VAL A 27 20.37 11.56 -3.00
C VAL A 27 19.59 11.75 -4.27
N LYS A 28 20.23 12.24 -5.34
CA LYS A 28 19.63 12.27 -6.67
C LYS A 28 19.17 10.86 -7.04
N PRO A 29 17.91 10.66 -7.48
CA PRO A 29 17.46 9.35 -7.93
C PRO A 29 18.28 8.89 -9.13
N GLN A 30 18.38 7.57 -9.30
CA GLN A 30 19.14 6.97 -10.41
C GLN A 30 18.51 7.30 -11.78
N THR A 31 17.20 7.58 -11.82
CA THR A 31 16.48 8.08 -13.01
C THR A 31 15.36 9.05 -12.58
N PRO A 32 15.13 10.15 -13.32
CA PRO A 32 13.99 11.04 -13.06
C PRO A 32 12.60 10.39 -13.20
N ALA A 33 12.53 9.21 -13.84
CA ALA A 33 11.30 8.47 -14.11
C ALA A 33 10.89 7.48 -12.99
N ASP A 34 11.65 7.40 -11.88
CA ASP A 34 11.32 6.61 -10.69
C ASP A 34 11.66 7.45 -9.44
N ALA A 35 10.88 8.51 -9.25
CA ALA A 35 11.18 9.57 -8.29
C ALA A 35 9.92 10.25 -7.79
N ARG A 36 9.94 10.67 -6.52
CA ARG A 36 8.96 11.58 -5.95
C ARG A 36 9.57 12.97 -5.80
N TYR A 37 8.90 13.95 -6.39
CA TYR A 37 9.26 15.36 -6.39
C TYR A 37 8.35 16.07 -5.39
N VAL A 38 8.89 16.51 -4.26
CA VAL A 38 8.16 17.29 -3.26
C VAL A 38 8.27 18.76 -3.64
N ILE A 39 7.14 19.41 -3.87
CA ILE A 39 7.10 20.80 -4.30
C ILE A 39 7.41 21.69 -3.09
N THR A 40 8.42 22.54 -3.25
CA THR A 40 8.88 23.48 -2.22
C THR A 40 8.30 24.87 -2.40
N ASP A 41 7.65 25.13 -3.54
CA ASP A 41 6.95 26.38 -3.78
C ASP A 41 5.70 26.49 -2.90
N MET A 42 5.75 27.39 -1.91
CA MET A 42 4.65 27.63 -0.97
C MET A 42 3.38 28.19 -1.63
N SER A 43 3.49 28.72 -2.85
CA SER A 43 2.36 29.25 -3.61
C SER A 43 1.73 28.23 -4.54
N SER A 44 2.35 27.07 -4.71
CA SER A 44 1.80 25.98 -5.51
C SER A 44 0.66 25.29 -4.76
N ASP A 45 -0.39 24.97 -5.51
CA ASP A 45 -1.44 24.05 -5.13
C ASP A 45 -1.00 22.59 -5.23
N ILE A 46 0.18 22.28 -5.77
CA ILE A 46 0.72 20.92 -5.86
C ILE A 46 1.66 20.66 -4.69
N ASP A 47 1.48 19.54 -3.99
CA ASP A 47 2.35 19.11 -2.90
C ASP A 47 3.47 18.18 -3.38
N PHE A 48 3.14 17.22 -4.22
CA PHE A 48 4.14 16.35 -4.82
C PHE A 48 3.70 15.78 -6.17
N ILE A 49 4.70 15.38 -6.96
CA ILE A 49 4.53 14.55 -8.16
C ILE A 49 5.39 13.30 -7.99
N GLU A 50 4.80 12.10 -8.01
CA GLU A 50 5.52 10.83 -8.03
C GLU A 50 5.47 10.25 -9.44
N LEU A 51 6.63 9.91 -10.00
CA LEU A 51 6.76 9.12 -11.21
C LEU A 51 7.27 7.74 -10.84
N THR A 52 6.61 6.71 -11.36
CA THR A 52 6.98 5.32 -11.15
C THR A 52 7.71 4.75 -12.37
N LYS A 53 8.58 3.77 -12.13
CA LYS A 53 9.27 3.02 -13.20
C LYS A 53 8.33 2.35 -14.21
N ASP A 54 7.09 2.06 -13.80
CA ASP A 54 6.08 1.38 -14.62
C ASP A 54 5.19 2.38 -15.39
N MET A 55 5.68 3.62 -15.53
CA MET A 55 5.06 4.71 -16.30
C MET A 55 3.72 5.19 -15.73
N HIS A 56 3.55 5.13 -14.41
CA HIS A 56 2.43 5.77 -13.70
C HIS A 56 2.88 7.03 -12.99
N TYR A 57 2.01 8.02 -12.94
CA TYR A 57 2.22 9.24 -12.18
C TYR A 57 1.15 9.43 -11.12
N ILE A 58 1.52 10.13 -10.06
CA ILE A 58 0.63 10.57 -8.99
C ILE A 58 0.93 12.04 -8.73
N VAL A 59 -0.08 12.89 -8.75
CA VAL A 59 -0.01 14.30 -8.37
C VAL A 59 -0.91 14.49 -7.16
N SER A 60 -0.34 15.03 -6.09
CA SER A 60 -1.12 15.50 -4.94
C SER A 60 -1.32 16.99 -5.05
N GLU A 61 -2.57 17.41 -5.11
CA GLU A 61 -2.99 18.81 -5.14
C GLU A 61 -3.63 19.15 -3.78
N SER A 62 -3.13 20.17 -3.11
CA SER A 62 -3.75 20.81 -1.96
C SER A 62 -4.98 21.64 -2.39
N ASP A 63 -6.05 21.59 -1.61
CA ASP A 63 -7.22 22.43 -1.87
C ASP A 63 -6.88 23.89 -1.51
N SER A 64 -6.82 24.75 -2.53
CA SER A 64 -6.04 26.00 -2.56
C SER A 64 -6.55 27.17 -1.69
N TYR A 65 -7.24 26.93 -0.57
CA TYR A 65 -7.81 28.01 0.27
C TYR A 65 -7.70 27.81 1.79
N MET A 66 -7.14 26.71 2.27
CA MET A 66 -6.89 26.49 3.69
C MET A 66 -5.40 26.21 3.89
N THR A 67 -4.84 26.63 5.03
CA THR A 67 -3.49 26.23 5.44
C THR A 67 -3.30 24.73 5.25
N LYS A 68 -2.15 24.30 4.72
CA LYS A 68 -1.77 22.91 4.35
C LYS A 68 -2.09 21.80 5.39
N SER A 69 -2.62 22.11 6.56
CA SER A 69 -2.94 21.16 7.63
C SER A 69 -4.36 20.56 7.59
N ASP A 70 -5.34 21.15 6.89
CA ASP A 70 -6.76 20.84 7.15
C ASP A 70 -7.60 20.38 5.92
N ALA A 71 -7.04 20.38 4.71
CA ALA A 71 -7.75 19.92 3.50
C ALA A 71 -7.24 18.55 3.05
N GLU A 72 -8.15 17.61 2.76
CA GLU A 72 -7.78 16.34 2.15
C GLU A 72 -7.18 16.62 0.76
N PRO A 73 -5.96 16.15 0.47
CA PRO A 73 -5.33 16.39 -0.82
C PRO A 73 -6.16 15.72 -1.93
N ARG A 74 -6.42 16.46 -3.00
CA ARG A 74 -6.93 15.88 -4.23
C ARG A 74 -5.79 15.14 -4.91
N ILE A 75 -5.96 13.84 -5.10
CA ILE A 75 -4.99 13.04 -5.85
C ILE A 75 -5.45 12.91 -7.30
N VAL A 76 -4.56 13.25 -8.23
CA VAL A 76 -4.70 12.99 -9.66
C VAL A 76 -3.66 11.97 -10.08
N GLU A 77 -4.06 10.97 -10.86
CA GLU A 77 -3.19 9.88 -11.23
C GLU A 77 -3.47 9.38 -12.65
N GLY A 78 -2.50 8.68 -13.23
CA GLY A 78 -2.65 8.10 -14.55
C GLY A 78 -1.36 7.52 -15.09
N THR A 79 -1.34 7.28 -16.40
CA THR A 79 -0.13 6.85 -17.09
C THR A 79 0.61 8.04 -17.68
N TYR A 80 1.92 7.88 -17.90
CA TYR A 80 2.70 8.86 -18.62
C TYR A 80 3.53 8.25 -19.73
N THR A 81 3.94 9.10 -20.68
CA THR A 81 4.94 8.76 -21.69
C THR A 81 6.03 9.81 -21.69
N ILE A 82 7.23 9.44 -22.14
CA ILE A 82 8.36 10.36 -22.27
C ILE A 82 8.69 10.48 -23.76
N LYS A 83 8.70 11.71 -24.28
CA LYS A 83 9.16 12.00 -25.64
C LYS A 83 9.99 13.28 -25.62
N ASP A 84 11.20 13.21 -26.16
CA ASP A 84 12.13 14.34 -26.27
C ASP A 84 12.36 15.09 -24.94
N GLY A 85 12.37 14.36 -23.80
CA GLY A 85 12.55 14.92 -22.46
C GLY A 85 11.29 15.54 -21.83
N VAL A 86 10.16 15.52 -22.55
CA VAL A 86 8.85 15.96 -22.06
C VAL A 86 8.08 14.75 -21.56
N TYR A 87 7.56 14.86 -20.34
CA TYR A 87 6.66 13.89 -19.72
C TYR A 87 5.23 14.29 -20.06
N TYR A 88 4.49 13.39 -20.68
CA TYR A 88 3.08 13.58 -21.03
C TYR A 88 2.24 12.78 -20.02
N LEU A 89 1.65 13.48 -19.04
CA LEU A 89 0.85 12.89 -17.96
C LEU A 89 -0.61 12.83 -18.43
N GLU A 90 -1.09 11.65 -18.81
CA GLU A 90 -2.39 11.45 -19.41
C GLU A 90 -3.51 12.02 -18.53
N GLY A 91 -4.35 12.89 -19.10
CA GLY A 91 -5.46 13.52 -18.38
C GLY A 91 -5.08 14.71 -17.48
N TRP A 92 -3.79 14.96 -17.24
CA TRP A 92 -3.33 16.05 -16.37
C TRP A 92 -2.54 17.13 -17.08
N GLY A 93 -1.63 16.79 -18.01
CA GLY A 93 -0.85 17.80 -18.74
C GLY A 93 0.53 17.32 -19.19
N THR A 94 1.47 18.25 -19.28
CA THR A 94 2.88 17.95 -19.58
C THR A 94 3.81 18.51 -18.51
N MET A 95 4.98 17.90 -18.40
CA MET A 95 6.02 18.32 -17.47
C MET A 95 7.41 18.19 -18.11
N VAL A 96 8.29 19.16 -17.84
CA VAL A 96 9.73 19.05 -18.13
C VAL A 96 10.50 19.16 -16.82
N ILE A 97 11.43 18.23 -16.61
CA ILE A 97 12.21 18.14 -15.38
C ILE A 97 13.60 18.71 -15.64
N ARG A 98 14.00 19.75 -14.90
CA ARG A 98 15.32 20.37 -14.99
C ARG A 98 16.05 20.24 -13.66
N THR A 99 17.26 19.72 -13.71
CA THR A 99 18.13 19.71 -12.54
C THR A 99 18.83 21.06 -12.40
N VAL A 100 18.72 21.68 -11.23
CA VAL A 100 19.41 22.93 -10.89
C VAL A 100 20.44 22.68 -9.77
N GLU A 101 21.20 23.70 -9.40
CA GLU A 101 22.28 23.59 -8.39
C GLU A 101 21.70 23.20 -7.01
N GLU A 102 20.54 23.75 -6.66
CA GLU A 102 19.83 23.53 -5.39
C GLU A 102 18.49 22.79 -5.59
N GLY A 103 18.49 21.64 -6.28
CA GLY A 103 17.31 20.78 -6.40
C GLY A 103 16.83 20.56 -7.83
N VAL A 104 15.52 20.65 -8.04
CA VAL A 104 14.84 20.37 -9.30
C VAL A 104 13.82 21.47 -9.60
N GLU A 105 13.73 21.87 -10.86
CA GLU A 105 12.63 22.68 -11.37
C GLU A 105 11.74 21.83 -12.28
N LEU A 106 10.43 21.97 -12.13
CA LEU A 106 9.43 21.30 -12.92
C LEU A 106 8.64 22.34 -13.72
N ASP A 107 8.82 22.37 -15.04
CA ASP A 107 7.96 23.18 -15.91
C ASP A 107 6.70 22.38 -16.23
N VAL A 108 5.60 22.72 -15.58
CA VAL A 108 4.31 22.04 -15.69
C VAL A 108 3.37 22.83 -16.57
N THR A 109 2.74 22.19 -17.56
CA THR A 109 1.64 22.75 -18.33
C THR A 109 0.39 21.89 -18.13
N PRO A 110 -0.51 22.27 -17.21
CA PRO A 110 -1.75 21.53 -16.99
C PRO A 110 -2.62 21.49 -18.25
N ILE A 111 -3.50 20.50 -18.34
CA ILE A 111 -4.41 20.33 -19.48
C ILE A 111 -5.29 21.58 -19.64
N GLY A 112 -5.33 22.12 -20.86
CA GLY A 112 -6.06 23.34 -21.16
C GLY A 112 -5.33 24.64 -20.82
N ALA A 113 -4.18 24.59 -20.14
CA ALA A 113 -3.33 25.76 -19.94
C ALA A 113 -2.56 26.13 -21.23
N THR A 114 -2.33 27.42 -21.43
CA THR A 114 -1.57 27.94 -22.59
C THR A 114 -0.12 28.28 -22.25
N GLN A 115 0.23 28.30 -20.97
CA GLN A 115 1.57 28.62 -20.47
C GLN A 115 2.00 27.58 -19.44
N ALA A 116 3.29 27.28 -19.43
CA ALA A 116 3.91 26.48 -18.38
C ALA A 116 4.10 27.33 -17.12
N VAL A 117 3.98 26.69 -15.96
CA VAL A 117 4.37 27.21 -14.65
C VAL A 117 5.61 26.45 -14.21
N THR A 118 6.63 27.16 -13.75
CA THR A 118 7.84 26.56 -13.19
C THR A 118 7.66 26.40 -11.69
N LEU A 119 7.75 25.16 -11.20
CA LEU A 119 7.68 24.81 -9.79
C LEU A 119 9.07 24.43 -9.28
N THR A 120 9.42 24.88 -8.09
CA THR A 120 10.62 24.39 -7.39
C THR A 120 10.30 23.13 -6.60
N ALA A 121 11.19 22.15 -6.66
CA ALA A 121 10.99 20.86 -6.02
C ALA A 121 12.29 20.23 -5.53
N GLU A 122 12.17 19.33 -4.56
CA GLU A 122 13.24 18.46 -4.10
C GLU A 122 12.92 16.99 -4.37
N TYR A 123 13.96 16.18 -4.55
CA TYR A 123 13.80 14.73 -4.58
C TYR A 123 13.53 14.21 -3.18
N GLU A 124 12.40 13.53 -2.99
CA GLU A 124 12.19 12.76 -1.78
C GLU A 124 13.14 11.56 -1.77
N LYS A 125 13.76 11.30 -0.61
CA LYS A 125 14.52 10.08 -0.41
C LYS A 125 13.52 8.91 -0.31
N PRO A 126 13.75 7.78 -1.02
CA PRO A 126 12.91 6.61 -0.84
C PRO A 126 12.82 6.23 0.63
N ILE A 127 11.59 6.12 1.13
CA ILE A 127 11.31 5.85 2.54
C ILE A 127 11.65 4.39 2.86
N ILE A 128 11.50 3.51 1.86
CA ILE A 128 11.66 2.08 2.01
C ILE A 128 12.76 1.57 1.07
N THR A 129 13.93 1.28 1.63
CA THR A 129 15.16 1.01 0.85
C THR A 129 15.74 -0.39 1.03
N ASP A 130 15.14 -1.21 1.90
CA ASP A 130 15.66 -2.53 2.22
C ASP A 130 15.45 -3.56 1.10
N ASN A 131 16.21 -4.66 1.15
CA ASN A 131 16.19 -5.67 0.10
C ASN A 131 14.86 -6.43 0.00
N ASN A 132 14.07 -6.53 1.08
CA ASN A 132 12.76 -7.15 1.01
C ASN A 132 11.76 -6.21 0.32
N ALA A 133 11.81 -4.92 0.64
CA ALA A 133 11.03 -3.91 -0.06
C ALA A 133 11.33 -3.90 -1.57
N LYS A 134 12.60 -3.97 -1.98
CA LYS A 134 12.96 -4.05 -3.42
C LYS A 134 12.30 -5.22 -4.16
N LYS A 135 12.02 -6.34 -3.49
CA LYS A 135 11.30 -7.47 -4.10
C LYS A 135 9.81 -7.17 -4.26
N LEU A 136 9.23 -6.44 -3.32
CA LEU A 136 7.83 -6.00 -3.33
C LEU A 136 7.59 -4.85 -4.31
N CYS A 137 8.49 -3.85 -4.35
CA CYS A 137 8.37 -2.60 -5.11
C CYS A 137 8.43 -2.81 -6.63
N LYS A 138 7.34 -3.26 -7.22
CA LYS A 138 7.08 -3.42 -8.66
C LYS A 138 5.59 -3.62 -8.89
N SER A 139 5.21 -3.74 -10.16
CA SER A 139 3.87 -4.14 -10.56
C SER A 139 3.60 -5.64 -10.38
N TRP A 140 2.41 -5.94 -9.89
CA TRP A 140 1.87 -7.26 -9.65
C TRP A 140 0.47 -7.37 -10.23
N MET A 141 0.17 -8.47 -10.91
CA MET A 141 -1.15 -8.75 -11.45
C MET A 141 -1.84 -9.77 -10.56
N TYR A 142 -3.06 -9.48 -10.12
CA TYR A 142 -3.84 -10.43 -9.33
C TYR A 142 -4.05 -11.73 -10.12
N LYS A 143 -3.94 -12.86 -9.42
CA LYS A 143 -4.09 -14.19 -10.01
C LYS A 143 -5.22 -14.97 -9.36
N ALA A 144 -5.21 -15.05 -8.03
CA ALA A 144 -6.12 -15.91 -7.30
C ALA A 144 -6.20 -15.52 -5.82
N PHE A 145 -7.29 -15.94 -5.17
CA PHE A 145 -7.45 -15.94 -3.73
C PHE A 145 -7.21 -17.35 -3.21
N ASN A 146 -6.23 -17.53 -2.34
CA ASN A 146 -5.94 -18.82 -1.72
C ASN A 146 -6.62 -18.90 -0.36
N VAL A 147 -7.34 -19.99 -0.13
CA VAL A 147 -7.90 -20.33 1.18
C VAL A 147 -7.25 -21.62 1.66
N LYS A 148 -6.66 -21.55 2.85
CA LYS A 148 -6.18 -22.72 3.58
C LYS A 148 -6.94 -22.88 4.88
N MET A 149 -7.40 -24.09 5.10
CA MET A 149 -8.04 -24.47 6.34
C MET A 149 -7.50 -25.81 6.80
N ARG A 150 -7.30 -25.94 8.10
CA ARG A 150 -7.12 -27.23 8.75
C ARG A 150 -8.20 -27.36 9.78
N ILE A 151 -8.91 -28.48 9.79
CA ILE A 151 -9.87 -28.82 10.85
C ILE A 151 -9.51 -30.23 11.30
N PHE A 152 -9.05 -30.36 12.56
CA PHE A 152 -8.41 -31.57 13.08
C PHE A 152 -7.22 -32.03 12.20
N LEU A 153 -7.36 -33.17 11.53
CA LEU A 153 -6.35 -33.77 10.66
C LEU A 153 -6.62 -33.52 9.17
N LYS A 154 -7.78 -32.94 8.82
CA LYS A 154 -8.13 -32.66 7.42
C LYS A 154 -7.61 -31.28 7.02
N LYS A 155 -7.17 -31.19 5.77
CA LYS A 155 -6.62 -29.96 5.19
C LYS A 155 -7.40 -29.58 3.94
N PHE A 156 -7.55 -28.28 3.77
CA PHE A 156 -8.06 -27.59 2.61
C PHE A 156 -6.99 -26.59 2.19
N ASP A 157 -6.64 -26.59 0.92
CA ASP A 157 -5.73 -25.60 0.32
C ASP A 157 -6.16 -25.46 -1.13
N LYS A 158 -6.82 -24.35 -1.45
CA LYS A 158 -7.37 -24.11 -2.79
C LYS A 158 -7.16 -22.67 -3.21
N ASP A 159 -6.61 -22.51 -4.42
CA ASP A 159 -6.55 -21.25 -5.15
C ASP A 159 -7.86 -21.07 -5.91
N TYR A 160 -8.49 -19.91 -5.79
CA TYR A 160 -9.69 -19.50 -6.54
C TYR A 160 -9.34 -18.36 -7.48
N THR A 161 -9.48 -18.59 -8.78
CA THR A 161 -9.43 -17.50 -9.77
C THR A 161 -10.65 -16.59 -9.63
N PRO A 162 -10.65 -15.36 -10.18
CA PRO A 162 -11.83 -14.48 -10.17
C PRO A 162 -13.12 -15.18 -10.63
N GLN A 163 -13.04 -16.06 -11.63
CA GLN A 163 -14.18 -16.81 -12.17
C GLN A 163 -14.69 -17.90 -11.22
N GLU A 164 -13.84 -18.40 -10.32
CA GLU A 164 -14.16 -19.48 -9.38
C GLU A 164 -14.57 -18.99 -8.00
N MET A 165 -14.45 -17.68 -7.72
CA MET A 165 -14.75 -17.10 -6.40
C MET A 165 -16.19 -17.40 -5.93
N GLN A 166 -17.16 -17.44 -6.84
CA GLN A 166 -18.55 -17.79 -6.51
C GLN A 166 -18.70 -19.23 -6.00
N GLN A 167 -17.77 -20.13 -6.33
CA GLN A 167 -17.77 -21.52 -5.88
C GLN A 167 -17.15 -21.67 -4.48
N MET A 168 -16.35 -20.70 -4.03
CA MET A 168 -15.61 -20.77 -2.77
C MET A 168 -16.49 -21.03 -1.54
N PRO A 169 -17.62 -20.33 -1.32
CA PRO A 169 -18.51 -20.61 -0.19
C PRO A 169 -18.97 -22.07 -0.10
N ALA A 170 -19.36 -22.64 -1.25
CA ALA A 170 -19.86 -24.01 -1.33
C ALA A 170 -18.75 -25.04 -1.04
N ASP A 171 -17.54 -24.79 -1.55
CA ASP A 171 -16.38 -25.65 -1.31
C ASP A 171 -15.93 -25.60 0.15
N ILE A 172 -15.93 -24.42 0.78
CA ILE A 172 -15.64 -24.24 2.20
C ILE A 172 -16.66 -25.01 3.04
N LYS A 173 -17.97 -24.82 2.79
CA LYS A 173 -19.04 -25.53 3.50
C LYS A 173 -18.90 -27.05 3.36
N ALA A 174 -18.67 -27.54 2.14
CA ALA A 174 -18.47 -28.95 1.88
C ALA A 174 -17.25 -29.51 2.63
N PHE A 175 -16.14 -28.77 2.64
CA PHE A 175 -14.96 -29.16 3.40
C PHE A 175 -15.26 -29.25 4.90
N MET A 176 -15.87 -28.22 5.49
CA MET A 176 -16.19 -28.18 6.92
C MET A 176 -17.10 -29.35 7.33
N LEU A 177 -18.17 -29.63 6.58
CA LEU A 177 -19.07 -30.77 6.83
C LEU A 177 -18.34 -32.13 6.74
N SER A 178 -17.34 -32.22 5.86
CA SER A 178 -16.52 -33.42 5.73
C SER A 178 -15.52 -33.57 6.87
N ALA A 179 -15.07 -32.47 7.47
CA ALA A 179 -13.99 -32.45 8.45
C ALA A 179 -14.47 -32.58 9.88
N VAL A 180 -15.72 -32.21 10.19
CA VAL A 180 -16.28 -32.31 11.53
C VAL A 180 -17.01 -33.64 11.80
N PRO A 181 -17.12 -34.08 13.07
CA PRO A 181 -17.99 -35.18 13.47
C PRO A 181 -19.47 -34.95 13.11
N ALA A 182 -20.22 -36.04 12.93
CA ALA A 182 -21.64 -35.98 12.56
C ALA A 182 -22.50 -35.11 13.51
N ALA A 183 -22.19 -35.12 14.81
CA ALA A 183 -22.89 -34.33 15.81
C ALA A 183 -22.76 -32.80 15.61
N MET A 184 -21.76 -32.34 14.85
CA MET A 184 -21.50 -30.91 14.59
C MET A 184 -22.02 -30.44 13.23
N ARG A 185 -22.47 -31.37 12.36
CA ARG A 185 -22.94 -31.03 11.02
C ARG A 185 -24.17 -30.12 10.99
N PRO A 186 -25.21 -30.31 11.83
CA PRO A 186 -26.39 -29.44 11.79
C PRO A 186 -26.04 -27.96 11.96
N ALA A 187 -25.10 -27.68 12.87
CA ALA A 187 -24.66 -26.31 13.13
C ALA A 187 -23.93 -25.66 11.93
N ILE A 188 -23.24 -26.43 11.09
CA ILE A 188 -22.60 -25.93 9.85
C ILE A 188 -23.62 -25.85 8.70
N GLU A 189 -24.60 -26.75 8.67
CA GLU A 189 -25.67 -26.73 7.67
C GLU A 189 -26.51 -25.45 7.77
N GLU A 190 -26.75 -24.98 9.00
CA GLU A 190 -27.46 -23.73 9.32
C GLU A 190 -26.65 -22.45 9.07
N MET A 191 -25.32 -22.54 8.94
CA MET A 191 -24.48 -21.38 8.63
C MET A 191 -24.68 -20.92 7.18
N ASP A 192 -24.80 -19.61 7.02
CA ASP A 192 -24.78 -18.94 5.73
C ASP A 192 -23.34 -18.57 5.35
N PHE A 193 -22.87 -19.11 4.23
CA PHE A 193 -21.52 -18.85 3.70
C PHE A 193 -21.57 -17.81 2.57
N GLY A 194 -22.75 -17.33 2.17
CA GLY A 194 -22.94 -16.40 1.05
C GLY A 194 -22.27 -15.04 1.25
N ASP A 195 -22.03 -14.64 2.49
CA ASP A 195 -21.41 -13.35 2.80
C ASP A 195 -19.87 -13.37 2.70
N ILE A 196 -19.25 -14.55 2.62
CA ILE A 196 -17.78 -14.66 2.48
C ILE A 196 -17.31 -13.90 1.24
N THR A 197 -18.01 -14.04 0.11
CA THR A 197 -17.65 -13.35 -1.13
C THR A 197 -18.03 -11.86 -1.13
N HIS A 198 -18.94 -11.43 -0.25
CA HIS A 198 -19.28 -10.01 -0.11
C HIS A 198 -18.23 -9.25 0.72
N SER A 199 -17.57 -9.94 1.67
CA SER A 199 -16.47 -9.38 2.46
C SER A 199 -15.17 -9.19 1.68
N ILE A 200 -15.09 -9.78 0.49
CA ILE A 200 -13.92 -9.74 -0.39
C ILE A 200 -14.28 -8.82 -1.54
N ASP A 201 -13.58 -7.69 -1.69
CA ASP A 201 -13.81 -6.77 -2.80
C ASP A 201 -13.44 -7.44 -4.14
N MET A 202 -14.45 -8.05 -4.75
CA MET A 202 -14.37 -8.73 -6.04
C MET A 202 -14.00 -7.77 -7.17
N GLU A 203 -14.25 -6.46 -7.03
CA GLU A 203 -13.94 -5.46 -8.06
C GLU A 203 -12.44 -5.15 -8.12
N GLY A 204 -11.69 -5.47 -7.05
CA GLY A 204 -10.25 -5.27 -6.99
C GLY A 204 -9.42 -6.37 -7.66
N PHE A 205 -10.04 -7.43 -8.18
CA PHE A 205 -9.35 -8.64 -8.63
C PHE A 205 -8.82 -8.62 -10.06
N ASP A 206 -9.19 -7.65 -10.87
CA ASP A 206 -8.53 -7.40 -12.16
C ASP A 206 -7.47 -6.28 -12.04
N MET A 207 -7.24 -5.77 -10.83
CA MET A 207 -6.30 -4.67 -10.62
C MET A 207 -4.85 -5.14 -10.60
N LYS A 208 -4.03 -4.51 -11.44
CA LYS A 208 -2.57 -4.48 -11.30
C LYS A 208 -2.23 -3.59 -10.10
N ARG A 209 -1.48 -4.10 -9.13
CA ARG A 209 -1.00 -3.35 -7.95
C ARG A 209 0.50 -3.05 -8.10
N THR A 210 0.87 -1.77 -8.01
CA THR A 210 2.26 -1.29 -8.15
C THR A 210 2.73 -0.75 -6.81
N PHE A 211 3.66 -1.44 -6.18
CA PHE A 211 4.27 -0.96 -4.93
C PHE A 211 5.48 -0.08 -5.26
N THR A 212 5.58 1.09 -4.64
CA THR A 212 6.69 2.02 -4.82
C THR A 212 7.58 2.07 -3.59
N THR A 213 8.83 2.53 -3.75
CA THR A 213 9.78 2.68 -2.63
C THR A 213 9.50 3.91 -1.75
N TYR A 214 8.60 4.79 -2.21
CA TYR A 214 7.98 5.89 -1.45
C TYR A 214 6.81 5.38 -0.59
N GLY A 215 6.49 4.10 -0.75
CA GLY A 215 5.45 3.38 -0.06
C GLY A 215 4.05 3.80 -0.47
N THR A 216 3.90 4.06 -1.76
CA THR A 216 2.62 4.17 -2.45
C THR A 216 2.27 2.82 -3.08
N VAL A 217 0.98 2.50 -3.15
CA VAL A 217 0.43 1.36 -3.88
C VAL A 217 -0.56 1.89 -4.90
N VAL A 218 -0.24 1.71 -6.19
CA VAL A 218 -1.16 2.08 -7.28
C VAL A 218 -1.88 0.83 -7.74
N GLY A 219 -3.19 0.75 -7.49
CA GLY A 219 -4.07 -0.26 -8.05
C GLY A 219 -4.68 0.23 -9.36
N GLN A 220 -4.70 -0.57 -10.42
CA GLN A 220 -5.25 -0.16 -11.72
C GLN A 220 -5.92 -1.31 -12.47
N ASN A 221 -7.13 -1.07 -12.98
CA ASN A 221 -7.78 -1.90 -14.01
C ASN A 221 -8.31 -1.02 -15.15
N GLU A 222 -9.12 -1.60 -16.06
CA GLU A 222 -9.69 -0.86 -17.20
C GLU A 222 -10.74 0.19 -16.78
N ARG A 223 -11.24 0.15 -15.55
CA ARG A 223 -12.38 0.95 -15.07
C ARG A 223 -11.98 2.03 -14.09
N ARG A 224 -10.96 1.80 -13.27
CA ARG A 224 -10.52 2.70 -12.20
C ARG A 224 -9.04 2.55 -11.88
N THR A 225 -8.53 3.59 -11.26
CA THR A 225 -7.24 3.60 -10.55
C THR A 225 -7.53 3.88 -9.07
N GLU A 226 -6.73 3.31 -8.19
CA GLU A 226 -6.79 3.47 -6.74
C GLU A 226 -5.39 3.72 -6.20
N ILE A 227 -5.32 4.52 -5.13
CA ILE A 227 -4.09 4.75 -4.39
C ILE A 227 -4.29 4.33 -2.95
N ASP A 228 -3.41 3.42 -2.53
CA ASP A 228 -3.17 3.13 -1.14
C ASP A 228 -1.74 3.50 -0.78
N TYR A 229 -1.45 3.44 0.51
CA TYR A 229 -0.13 3.61 1.06
C TYR A 229 0.27 2.36 1.79
N TRP A 230 1.56 2.04 1.76
CA TRP A 230 2.09 0.90 2.47
C TRP A 230 3.37 1.23 3.23
N ARG A 231 3.56 0.51 4.33
CA ARG A 231 4.74 0.58 5.19
C ARG A 231 5.01 -0.79 5.81
N TRP A 232 6.23 -0.98 6.31
CA TRP A 232 6.50 -2.08 7.23
C TRP A 232 5.79 -1.84 8.55
N TYR A 233 4.88 -2.74 8.91
CA TYR A 233 4.36 -2.82 10.27
C TYR A 233 5.35 -3.59 11.16
N ASP A 234 5.84 -4.73 10.67
CA ASP A 234 6.93 -5.48 11.27
C ASP A 234 7.83 -6.03 10.15
N GLN A 235 8.89 -5.29 9.85
CA GLN A 235 9.85 -5.64 8.80
C GLN A 235 10.51 -7.00 9.03
N LYS A 236 10.79 -7.36 10.29
CA LYS A 236 11.50 -8.61 10.63
C LYS A 236 10.66 -9.82 10.26
N ASN A 237 9.35 -9.74 10.47
CA ASN A 237 8.41 -10.80 10.17
C ASN A 237 7.74 -10.65 8.79
N GLY A 238 8.14 -9.64 8.01
CA GLY A 238 7.60 -9.40 6.67
C GLY A 238 6.14 -8.94 6.69
N ILE A 239 5.72 -8.23 7.74
CA ILE A 239 4.35 -7.75 7.89
C ILE A 239 4.27 -6.31 7.40
N ILE A 240 3.41 -6.06 6.43
CA ILE A 240 3.10 -4.74 5.91
C ILE A 240 1.73 -4.28 6.39
N TRP A 241 1.61 -2.97 6.46
CA TRP A 241 0.36 -2.26 6.56
C TRP A 241 0.01 -1.68 5.19
N ILE A 242 -1.27 -1.74 4.79
CA ILE A 242 -1.81 -1.03 3.63
C ILE A 242 -3.06 -0.26 4.05
N GLY A 243 -3.15 1.03 3.70
CA GLY A 243 -4.30 1.87 4.01
C GLY A 243 -4.43 3.10 3.09
N HIS A 244 -5.59 3.74 3.10
CA HIS A 244 -5.94 4.85 2.18
C HIS A 244 -5.43 6.23 2.62
N ASN A 245 -4.90 6.38 3.84
CA ASN A 245 -4.51 7.69 4.37
C ASN A 245 -3.11 7.63 5.03
N LEU A 246 -2.18 8.47 4.55
CA LEU A 246 -0.81 8.59 5.05
C LEU A 246 -0.73 9.09 6.51
N ASP A 247 -1.61 10.01 6.91
CA ASP A 247 -1.52 10.73 8.19
C ASP A 247 -1.95 9.87 9.39
N ARG A 248 -2.58 8.72 9.13
CA ARG A 248 -3.08 7.81 10.18
C ARG A 248 -2.03 6.85 10.74
N PHE A 249 -0.86 6.75 10.11
CA PHE A 249 0.21 5.87 10.61
C PHE A 249 0.74 6.30 11.99
N GLU A 250 0.75 7.61 12.29
CA GLU A 250 1.24 8.13 13.58
C GLU A 250 0.16 8.13 14.69
N ASN A 251 -1.12 7.96 14.31
CA ASN A 251 -2.27 7.98 15.21
C ASN A 251 -3.16 6.74 15.02
N LEU A 252 -2.58 5.54 15.17
CA LEU A 252 -3.30 4.25 15.15
C LEU A 252 -4.31 4.06 16.31
N GLY A 253 -4.63 5.14 17.04
CA GLY A 253 -5.63 5.15 18.10
C GLY A 253 -7.04 5.23 17.53
N ASP A 254 -7.61 4.06 17.26
CA ASP A 254 -9.04 3.81 17.13
C ASP A 254 -9.77 4.51 15.94
N LYS A 255 -10.05 3.78 14.84
CA LYS A 255 -11.43 3.44 14.40
C LYS A 255 -11.69 3.02 12.94
N GLU A 256 -10.74 2.90 12.03
CA GLU A 256 -11.05 2.32 10.71
C GLU A 256 -10.06 1.22 10.37
N VAL A 257 -10.59 0.05 10.01
CA VAL A 257 -9.85 -1.20 9.86
C VAL A 257 -8.87 -1.08 8.71
N GLU A 258 -7.61 -0.83 9.05
CA GLU A 258 -6.49 -0.88 8.13
C GLU A 258 -6.08 -2.33 7.87
N SER A 259 -5.65 -2.64 6.63
CA SER A 259 -5.37 -4.02 6.24
C SER A 259 -3.90 -4.37 6.48
N ILE A 260 -3.65 -5.26 7.43
CA ILE A 260 -2.31 -5.79 7.73
C ILE A 260 -2.10 -7.11 6.98
N PHE A 261 -0.98 -7.23 6.29
CA PHE A 261 -0.64 -8.41 5.50
C PHE A 261 0.74 -8.97 5.87
N ALA A 262 0.84 -10.29 5.99
CA ALA A 262 2.11 -10.99 5.92
C ALA A 262 2.50 -11.20 4.44
N VAL A 263 3.69 -10.70 4.08
CA VAL A 263 4.27 -10.82 2.75
C VAL A 263 5.07 -12.12 2.65
N SER A 264 4.75 -12.93 1.65
CA SER A 264 5.52 -14.11 1.31
C SER A 264 5.61 -14.31 -0.20
N TYR A 265 6.46 -15.23 -0.64
CA TYR A 265 6.64 -15.52 -2.06
C TYR A 265 6.55 -17.02 -2.34
N ARG A 266 5.70 -17.40 -3.30
CA ARG A 266 5.61 -18.77 -3.85
C ARG A 266 6.32 -18.80 -5.20
N GLY A 267 7.63 -19.05 -5.19
CA GLY A 267 8.46 -18.89 -6.39
C GLY A 267 8.56 -17.42 -6.77
N THR A 268 8.06 -17.06 -7.96
CA THR A 268 8.00 -15.65 -8.41
C THR A 268 6.74 -14.92 -8.00
N GLN A 269 5.75 -15.63 -7.45
CA GLN A 269 4.44 -15.07 -7.10
C GLN A 269 4.52 -14.35 -5.75
N LEU A 270 3.87 -13.19 -5.65
CA LEU A 270 3.63 -12.52 -4.37
C LEU A 270 2.40 -13.13 -3.71
N CYS A 271 2.49 -13.37 -2.41
CA CYS A 271 1.36 -13.79 -1.58
C CYS A 271 1.20 -12.79 -0.43
N LEU A 272 0.07 -12.09 -0.40
CA LEU A 272 -0.33 -11.20 0.69
C LEU A 272 -1.36 -11.92 1.55
N THR A 273 -0.93 -12.43 2.71
CA THR A 273 -1.80 -13.17 3.64
C THR A 273 -2.34 -12.21 4.67
N LEU A 274 -3.65 -12.17 4.88
CA LEU A 274 -4.25 -11.32 5.92
C LEU A 274 -3.70 -11.70 7.30
N ALA A 275 -3.08 -10.76 8.00
CA ALA A 275 -2.50 -10.99 9.32
C ALA A 275 -3.56 -10.71 10.41
N GLY A 276 -3.69 -11.62 11.38
CA GLY A 276 -4.63 -11.45 12.49
C GLY A 276 -6.11 -11.64 12.13
N PHE A 277 -6.42 -12.15 10.94
CA PHE A 277 -7.78 -12.44 10.49
C PHE A 277 -8.24 -13.81 11.00
N ASP A 278 -9.36 -13.86 11.71
CA ASP A 278 -9.99 -15.11 12.10
C ASP A 278 -11.16 -15.49 11.16
N MET A 279 -11.59 -16.75 11.24
CA MET A 279 -12.64 -17.27 10.37
C MET A 279 -14.00 -16.60 10.63
N GLN A 280 -14.30 -16.18 11.87
CA GLN A 280 -15.55 -15.52 12.21
C GLN A 280 -15.66 -14.17 11.49
N THR A 281 -14.55 -13.43 11.46
CA THR A 281 -14.42 -12.14 10.76
C THR A 281 -14.62 -12.31 9.26
N MET A 282 -13.99 -13.32 8.64
CA MET A 282 -14.17 -13.56 7.19
C MET A 282 -15.57 -14.04 6.84
N MET A 283 -16.16 -14.92 7.66
CA MET A 283 -17.47 -15.47 7.34
C MET A 283 -18.59 -14.49 7.62
N GLY A 284 -18.38 -13.46 8.44
CA GLY A 284 -19.46 -12.64 8.96
C GLY A 284 -20.44 -13.45 9.83
N VAL A 285 -20.05 -14.66 10.25
CA VAL A 285 -20.91 -15.59 10.98
C VAL A 285 -20.42 -15.76 12.40
N GLN A 286 -21.33 -15.58 13.36
CA GLN A 286 -21.10 -15.95 14.74
C GLN A 286 -21.17 -17.47 14.88
N LEU A 287 -20.02 -18.10 15.19
CA LEU A 287 -19.99 -19.54 15.45
C LEU A 287 -20.77 -19.86 16.75
N PRO A 288 -21.64 -20.89 16.76
CA PRO A 288 -22.24 -21.39 17.99
C PRO A 288 -21.16 -21.75 19.02
N ASP A 289 -21.41 -21.51 20.32
CA ASP A 289 -20.41 -21.68 21.39
C ASP A 289 -19.75 -23.07 21.44
N ILE A 290 -20.51 -24.11 21.07
CA ILE A 290 -20.01 -25.50 20.97
C ILE A 290 -18.98 -25.67 19.85
N LEU A 291 -19.16 -24.97 18.72
CA LEU A 291 -18.20 -24.96 17.61
C LEU A 291 -17.01 -24.06 17.93
N LYS A 292 -17.23 -22.91 18.55
CA LYS A 292 -16.18 -21.95 18.90
C LYS A 292 -15.07 -22.58 19.74
N ASN A 293 -15.41 -23.15 20.90
CA ASN A 293 -14.41 -23.71 21.82
C ASN A 293 -13.62 -24.88 21.22
N LEU A 294 -14.19 -25.60 20.27
CA LEU A 294 -13.59 -26.81 19.72
C LEU A 294 -12.80 -26.51 18.43
N LEU A 295 -13.27 -25.57 17.61
CA LEU A 295 -12.56 -25.09 16.43
C LEU A 295 -11.39 -24.18 16.82
N ASP A 296 -11.52 -23.31 17.83
CA ASP A 296 -10.42 -22.44 18.28
C ASP A 296 -9.17 -23.23 18.72
N ALA A 297 -9.33 -24.49 19.17
CA ALA A 297 -8.23 -25.37 19.57
C ALA A 297 -7.72 -26.29 18.45
N SER A 298 -8.42 -26.42 17.33
CA SER A 298 -8.16 -27.47 16.32
C SER A 298 -8.27 -27.00 14.87
N MET A 299 -8.47 -25.70 14.67
CA MET A 299 -8.64 -25.09 13.37
C MET A 299 -7.54 -24.07 13.09
N ASP A 300 -6.84 -24.27 11.98
CA ASP A 300 -5.95 -23.25 11.42
C ASP A 300 -6.64 -22.66 10.18
N PHE A 301 -6.71 -21.34 10.07
CA PHE A 301 -7.26 -20.64 8.93
C PHE A 301 -6.24 -19.63 8.39
N SER A 302 -6.08 -19.57 7.07
CA SER A 302 -5.34 -18.49 6.42
C SER A 302 -5.93 -18.20 5.05
N ALA A 303 -6.03 -16.93 4.71
CA ALA A 303 -6.41 -16.48 3.37
C ALA A 303 -5.36 -15.54 2.80
N ALA A 304 -5.04 -15.71 1.52
CA ALA A 304 -4.01 -14.92 0.86
C ALA A 304 -4.41 -14.51 -0.56
N MET A 305 -4.15 -13.25 -0.90
CA MET A 305 -4.17 -12.81 -2.29
C MET A 305 -2.87 -13.22 -2.97
N ILE A 306 -2.96 -13.85 -4.13
CA ILE A 306 -1.83 -14.28 -4.94
C ILE A 306 -1.73 -13.40 -6.17
N PHE A 307 -0.51 -12.91 -6.43
CA PHE A 307 -0.21 -12.10 -7.59
C PHE A 307 0.95 -12.69 -8.39
N ASP A 308 0.83 -12.63 -9.72
CA ASP A 308 1.94 -12.87 -10.64
C ASP A 308 2.68 -11.54 -10.89
N PRO A 309 3.98 -11.56 -11.19
CA PRO A 309 4.67 -10.35 -11.66
C PRO A 309 3.97 -9.80 -12.91
N ALA A 310 3.72 -8.50 -12.96
CA ALA A 310 3.29 -7.88 -14.21
C ALA A 310 4.43 -7.94 -15.24
N LYS A 311 4.08 -8.08 -16.51
CA LYS A 311 5.03 -8.13 -17.63
C LYS A 311 5.40 -6.73 -18.11
#